data_AF-A0A1S2YZ53-F1
#
_entry.id   AF-A0A1S2YZ53-F1
#
_cell.length_a   1.000
_cell.length_b   1.000
_cell.length_c   1.000
_cell.angle_alpha   90.00
_cell.angle_beta   90.00
_cell.angle_gamma   90.00
#
_symmetry.space_group_name_H-M   'P 1'
#
loop_
_entity.id
_entity.type
_entity.pdbx_description
1 polymer ?
#
loop_
_entity_poly.entity_id
_entity_poly.type
_entity_poly.pdbx_seq_one_letter_code
_entity_poly.pdbx_strand_id
1 'polypeptide(L)'
;MEKRVSNSFYFMVTLVLLLVLTMQFILVGGICSKILPKCNTLDCSSACVSVGKGYRVLGWSCEFFNFCTCFYNQAPNPADCTFGLGICNDKCDESCCRSRCANKFIGGYGDCIPTTGHNLCFCFYNA
;
A
#
# COMPACT_ATOMS: atom_id res chain seq x y z
N MET A 1 34.65 27.27 20.54
CA MET A 1 33.18 27.44 20.58
C MET A 1 32.54 26.07 20.62
N GLU A 2 32.31 25.53 21.82
CA GLU A 2 31.61 24.26 22.01
C GLU A 2 30.12 24.46 21.76
N LYS A 3 29.58 23.74 20.77
CA LYS A 3 28.14 23.73 20.49
C LYS A 3 27.47 22.93 21.63
N ARG A 4 26.91 23.62 22.63
CA ARG A 4 25.91 23.04 23.54
C ARG A 4 24.66 22.71 22.73
N VAL A 5 24.67 21.55 22.07
CA VAL A 5 23.46 20.99 21.46
C VAL A 5 22.56 20.56 22.62
N SER A 6 21.52 21.35 22.88
CA SER A 6 20.58 21.12 23.99
C SER A 6 19.96 19.73 23.90
N ASN A 7 19.85 19.02 25.04
CA ASN A 7 19.16 17.72 25.15
C ASN A 7 17.74 17.74 24.56
N SER A 8 17.11 18.93 24.51
CA SER A 8 15.80 19.15 23.89
C SER A 8 15.81 18.94 22.36
N PHE A 9 16.89 19.32 21.66
CA PHE A 9 17.00 19.10 20.21
C PHE A 9 17.12 17.61 19.89
N TYR A 10 17.85 16.84 20.70
CA TYR A 10 17.93 15.39 20.55
C TYR A 10 16.57 14.73 20.74
N PHE A 11 15.80 15.16 21.74
CA PHE A 11 14.45 14.64 21.98
C PHE A 11 13.52 14.88 20.77
N MET A 12 13.54 16.09 20.20
CA MET A 12 12.72 16.40 19.03
C MET A 12 13.13 15.59 17.80
N VAL A 13 14.43 15.42 17.55
CA VAL A 13 14.94 14.59 16.45
C VAL A 13 14.56 13.12 16.64
N THR A 14 14.68 12.57 17.86
CA THR A 14 14.28 11.20 18.15
C THR A 14 12.77 10.98 18.01
N LEU A 15 11.96 11.97 18.41
CA LEU A 15 10.50 11.91 18.27
C LEU A 15 10.09 11.90 16.78
N VAL A 16 10.71 12.77 15.97
CA VAL A 16 10.48 12.81 14.52
C VAL A 16 10.92 11.51 13.86
N LEU A 17 12.08 10.95 14.24
CA LEU A 17 12.52 9.66 13.72
C LEU A 17 11.54 8.53 14.06
N LEU A 18 11.05 8.48 15.30
CA LEU A 18 10.07 7.49 15.74
C LEU A 18 8.75 7.62 14.97
N LEU A 19 8.27 8.84 14.74
CA LEU A 19 7.07 9.09 13.93
C LEU A 19 7.27 8.68 12.46
N VAL A 20 8.45 8.89 11.89
CA VAL A 20 8.76 8.44 10.52
C VAL A 20 8.83 6.91 10.46
N LEU A 21 9.41 6.25 11.46
CA LEU A 21 9.48 4.79 11.55
C LEU A 21 8.08 4.16 11.70
N THR A 22 7.20 4.73 12.52
CA THR A 22 5.82 4.22 12.66
C THR A 22 5.00 4.40 11.38
N MET A 23 5.19 5.49 10.64
CA MET A 23 4.57 5.68 9.32
C MET A 23 5.10 4.69 8.27
N GLN A 24 6.40 4.39 8.30
CA GLN A 24 6.98 3.36 7.43
C GLN A 24 6.41 1.97 7.74
N PHE A 25 6.16 1.65 9.01
CA PHE A 25 5.53 0.39 9.39
C PHE A 25 4.11 0.23 8.86
N ILE A 26 3.31 1.31 8.80
CA ILE A 26 1.98 1.29 8.16
C ILE A 26 2.10 1.02 6.64
N LEU A 27 3.19 1.49 6.02
CA LEU A 27 3.50 1.27 4.60
C LEU A 27 4.13 -0.10 4.28
N VAL A 28 4.60 -0.84 5.30
CA VAL A 28 5.26 -2.15 5.15
C VAL A 28 4.40 -3.33 5.63
N GLY A 29 3.35 -3.14 6.44
CA GLY A 29 2.75 -4.28 7.15
C GLY A 29 1.26 -4.21 7.47
N GLY A 30 0.40 -3.95 6.48
CA GLY A 30 -0.98 -4.43 6.51
C GLY A 30 -1.04 -5.76 5.75
N ILE A 31 -1.04 -6.88 6.46
CA ILE A 31 -0.81 -8.23 5.93
C ILE A 31 -1.93 -8.59 4.93
N CYS A 32 -1.64 -8.36 3.64
CA CYS A 32 -2.56 -8.40 2.50
C CYS A 32 -3.41 -7.13 2.32
N SER A 33 -3.32 -6.56 1.10
CA SER A 33 -4.21 -5.52 0.62
C SER A 33 -5.04 -6.02 -0.55
N LYS A 34 -6.24 -5.47 -0.76
CA LYS A 34 -7.09 -5.82 -1.92
C LYS A 34 -7.72 -4.57 -2.51
N ILE A 35 -7.54 -4.41 -3.82
CA ILE A 35 -8.11 -3.31 -4.60
C ILE A 35 -9.47 -3.79 -5.11
N LEU A 36 -10.49 -3.06 -4.74
CA LEU A 36 -11.88 -3.21 -5.16
C LEU A 36 -12.24 -2.05 -6.10
N PRO A 37 -13.44 -2.07 -6.73
CA PRO A 37 -13.91 -0.95 -7.54
C PRO A 37 -13.94 0.38 -6.78
N LYS A 38 -14.20 1.46 -7.53
CA LYS A 38 -14.06 2.81 -7.02
C LYS A 38 -15.00 3.12 -5.85
N CYS A 39 -14.53 3.91 -4.89
CA CYS A 39 -15.30 4.28 -3.69
C CYS A 39 -16.55 5.11 -3.99
N ASN A 40 -16.66 5.73 -5.16
CA ASN A 40 -17.89 6.39 -5.60
C ASN A 40 -18.94 5.42 -6.19
N THR A 41 -18.59 4.15 -6.35
CA THR A 41 -19.47 3.11 -6.90
C THR A 41 -19.91 2.07 -5.86
N LEU A 42 -19.31 2.08 -4.67
CA LEU A 42 -19.62 1.14 -3.59
C LEU A 42 -19.28 1.73 -2.21
N ASP A 43 -19.91 1.20 -1.16
CA ASP A 43 -19.47 1.45 0.22
C ASP A 43 -18.22 0.60 0.53
N CYS A 44 -17.06 1.26 0.53
CA CYS A 44 -15.76 0.61 0.69
C CYS A 44 -15.65 -0.15 2.01
N SER A 45 -16.19 0.40 3.09
CA SER A 45 -16.15 -0.25 4.41
C SER A 45 -16.90 -1.59 4.39
N SER A 46 -18.14 -1.57 3.91
CA SER A 46 -18.98 -2.78 3.80
C SER A 46 -18.41 -3.79 2.82
N ALA A 47 -17.87 -3.33 1.68
CA ALA A 47 -17.24 -4.19 0.68
C ALA A 47 -15.99 -4.88 1.22
N CYS A 48 -15.12 -4.18 1.97
CA CYS A 48 -13.94 -4.77 2.57
C CYS A 48 -14.29 -5.89 3.58
N VAL A 49 -15.35 -5.69 4.37
CA VAL A 49 -15.86 -6.71 5.30
C VAL A 49 -16.43 -7.91 4.55
N SER A 50 -17.15 -7.68 3.45
CA SER A 50 -17.75 -8.73 2.63
C SER A 50 -16.68 -9.59 1.93
N VAL A 51 -15.68 -8.95 1.31
CA VAL A 51 -14.59 -9.63 0.59
C VAL A 51 -13.64 -10.33 1.57
N GLY A 52 -13.36 -9.70 2.71
CA GLY A 52 -12.49 -10.26 3.75
C GLY A 52 -13.21 -11.16 4.74
N LYS A 53 -14.32 -11.81 4.36
CA LYS A 53 -15.08 -12.64 5.29
C LYS A 53 -14.19 -13.73 5.90
N GLY A 54 -14.07 -13.75 7.23
CA GLY A 54 -13.18 -14.66 7.97
C GLY A 54 -11.82 -14.05 8.34
N TYR A 55 -11.57 -12.80 7.95
CA TYR A 55 -10.33 -12.06 8.16
C TYR A 55 -10.60 -10.75 8.89
N ARG A 56 -9.64 -10.28 9.69
CA ARG A 56 -9.77 -8.99 10.38
C ARG A 56 -9.39 -7.88 9.41
N VAL A 57 -10.34 -6.99 9.12
CA VAL A 57 -10.07 -5.75 8.40
C VAL A 57 -9.29 -4.80 9.31
N LEU A 58 -8.10 -4.39 8.88
CA LEU A 58 -7.26 -3.42 9.57
C LEU A 58 -7.67 -1.98 9.22
N GLY A 59 -8.16 -1.79 8.00
CA GLY A 59 -8.63 -0.50 7.51
C GLY A 59 -8.92 -0.54 6.02
N TRP A 60 -9.29 0.61 5.49
CA TRP A 60 -9.49 0.80 4.06
C TRP A 60 -9.13 2.24 3.67
N SER A 61 -8.82 2.45 2.38
CA SER A 61 -8.47 3.77 1.83
C SER A 61 -9.02 3.92 0.41
N CYS A 62 -9.28 5.16 -0.01
CA CYS A 62 -9.68 5.53 -1.37
C CYS A 62 -8.63 6.40 -2.08
N GLU A 63 -7.44 6.55 -1.50
CA GLU A 63 -6.41 7.48 -1.98
C GLU A 63 -5.82 7.07 -3.34
N PHE A 64 -5.79 5.77 -3.64
CA PHE A 64 -5.23 5.27 -4.89
C PHE A 64 -6.26 5.36 -6.02
N PHE A 65 -6.25 6.46 -6.79
CA PHE A 65 -7.12 6.66 -7.96
C PHE A 65 -8.62 6.45 -7.68
N ASN A 66 -9.06 6.78 -6.46
CA ASN A 66 -10.41 6.53 -5.95
C ASN A 66 -10.82 5.05 -5.90
N PHE A 67 -9.88 4.10 -6.06
CA PHE A 67 -10.14 2.69 -5.84
C PHE A 67 -10.18 2.38 -4.35
N CYS A 68 -11.16 1.58 -3.95
CA CYS A 68 -11.26 1.08 -2.59
C CYS A 68 -10.13 0.07 -2.34
N THR A 69 -9.22 0.39 -1.43
CA THR A 69 -8.11 -0.48 -1.04
C THR A 69 -8.36 -0.95 0.39
N CYS A 70 -8.65 -2.23 0.54
CA CYS A 70 -8.84 -2.89 1.83
C CYS A 70 -7.52 -3.41 2.37
N PHE A 71 -7.32 -3.34 3.68
CA PHE A 71 -6.15 -3.91 4.36
C PHE A 71 -6.59 -4.94 5.38
N TYR A 72 -5.97 -6.12 5.35
CA TYR A 72 -6.29 -7.25 6.22
C TYR A 72 -5.11 -7.61 7.12
N ASN A 73 -5.37 -8.40 8.16
CA ASN A 73 -4.36 -8.90 9.09
C ASN A 73 -3.69 -10.19 8.64
N GLN A 74 -4.19 -10.81 7.57
CA GLN A 74 -3.63 -12.00 6.93
C GLN A 74 -4.24 -12.13 5.52
N ALA A 75 -3.55 -12.83 4.62
CA ALA A 75 -4.07 -13.07 3.27
C ALA A 75 -5.34 -13.93 3.31
N PRO A 76 -6.42 -13.54 2.62
CA PRO A 76 -7.59 -14.40 2.45
C PRO A 76 -7.26 -15.71 1.74
N ASN A 77 -6.24 -15.68 0.88
CA ASN A 77 -5.64 -16.83 0.21
C ASN A 77 -4.24 -16.42 -0.25
N PRO A 78 -3.23 -17.32 -0.30
CA PRO A 78 -1.87 -16.99 -0.73
C PRO A 78 -1.73 -16.78 -2.26
N ALA A 79 -2.61 -15.97 -2.86
CA ALA A 79 -2.55 -15.49 -4.25
C ALA A 79 -3.38 -14.22 -4.49
N ASP A 80 -3.98 -13.65 -3.44
CA ASP A 80 -5.15 -12.77 -3.58
C ASP A 80 -4.91 -11.32 -3.21
N CYS A 81 -3.67 -10.97 -2.84
CA CYS A 81 -3.32 -9.62 -2.43
C CYS A 81 -2.93 -8.78 -3.64
N THR A 82 -3.42 -7.55 -3.66
CA THR A 82 -3.19 -6.59 -4.73
C THR A 82 -2.86 -5.22 -4.15
N PHE A 83 -1.76 -4.62 -4.60
CA PHE A 83 -1.34 -3.29 -4.18
C PHE A 83 -1.11 -2.37 -5.39
N GLY A 84 -1.48 -1.10 -5.28
CA GLY A 84 -1.31 -0.10 -6.33
C GLY A 84 0.03 0.62 -6.21
N LEU A 85 0.85 0.61 -7.26
CA LEU A 85 2.20 1.23 -7.26
C LEU A 85 2.30 2.53 -8.06
N GLY A 86 1.21 2.97 -8.68
CA GLY A 86 1.11 4.23 -9.42
C GLY A 86 0.64 4.05 -10.86
N ILE A 87 0.95 5.02 -11.71
CA ILE A 87 0.63 5.03 -13.14
C ILE A 87 1.76 4.34 -13.91
N CYS A 88 1.39 3.52 -14.89
CA CYS A 88 2.28 3.09 -15.95
C CYS A 88 2.34 4.12 -17.07
N ASN A 89 3.55 4.52 -17.46
CA ASN A 89 3.83 5.49 -18.51
C ASN A 89 5.26 5.28 -19.03
N ASP A 90 5.75 6.18 -19.88
CA ASP A 90 7.11 6.08 -20.45
C ASP A 90 8.23 6.07 -19.40
N LYS A 91 7.97 6.55 -18.17
CA LYS A 91 8.93 6.51 -17.06
C LYS A 91 8.83 5.23 -16.23
N CYS A 92 7.70 4.54 -16.29
CA CYS A 92 7.51 3.26 -15.63
C CYS A 92 6.59 2.40 -16.48
N ASP A 93 7.18 1.67 -17.41
CA ASP A 93 6.51 0.70 -18.26
C ASP A 93 6.21 -0.60 -17.49
N GLU A 94 5.77 -1.62 -18.21
CA GLU A 94 5.46 -2.93 -17.63
C GLU A 94 6.66 -3.58 -16.92
N SER A 95 7.87 -3.41 -17.48
CA SER A 95 9.11 -3.91 -16.87
C SER A 95 9.42 -3.20 -15.55
N CYS A 96 9.31 -1.88 -15.53
CA CYS A 96 9.43 -1.08 -14.31
C CYS A 96 8.38 -1.50 -13.27
N CYS A 97 7.13 -1.70 -13.67
CA CYS A 97 6.05 -2.12 -12.78
C CYS A 97 6.35 -3.48 -12.14
N ARG A 98 6.74 -4.48 -12.94
CA ARG A 98 7.18 -5.80 -12.47
C ARG A 98 8.33 -5.70 -11.49
N SER A 99 9.36 -4.93 -11.83
CA SER A 99 10.54 -4.74 -10.98
C SER A 99 10.18 -4.08 -9.66
N ARG A 100 9.39 -3.00 -9.66
CA ARG A 100 8.95 -2.32 -8.42
C ARG A 100 8.10 -3.23 -7.54
N CYS A 101 7.25 -4.06 -8.13
CA CYS A 101 6.45 -5.04 -7.40
C CYS A 101 7.33 -6.11 -6.75
N ALA A 102 8.22 -6.76 -7.51
CA ALA A 102 9.12 -7.78 -6.99
C ALA A 102 10.10 -7.25 -5.92
N ASN A 103 10.51 -5.99 -6.02
CA ASN A 103 11.33 -5.33 -5.00
C ASN A 103 10.54 -5.02 -3.71
N LYS A 104 9.22 -4.76 -3.82
CA LYS A 104 8.37 -4.43 -2.68
C LYS A 104 7.81 -5.66 -1.98
N PHE A 105 7.47 -6.70 -2.74
CA PHE A 105 6.87 -7.94 -2.23
C PHE A 105 7.61 -9.14 -2.79
N ILE A 106 8.12 -10.00 -1.91
CA ILE A 106 8.86 -11.21 -2.29
C ILE A 106 7.93 -12.14 -3.07
N GLY A 107 8.34 -12.51 -4.30
CA GLY A 107 7.51 -13.30 -5.20
C GLY A 107 6.33 -12.55 -5.82
N GLY A 108 6.24 -11.23 -5.61
CA GLY A 108 5.23 -10.39 -6.22
C GLY A 108 5.43 -10.23 -7.74
N TYR A 109 4.32 -10.18 -8.47
CA TYR A 109 4.27 -9.92 -9.90
C TYR A 109 3.49 -8.63 -10.18
N GLY A 110 4.11 -7.70 -10.91
CA GLY A 110 3.52 -6.43 -11.28
C GLY A 110 2.95 -6.47 -12.71
N ASP A 111 1.83 -5.79 -12.93
CA ASP A 111 1.25 -5.63 -14.26
C ASP A 111 0.66 -4.23 -14.47
N CYS A 112 0.72 -3.75 -15.70
CA CYS A 112 0.14 -2.48 -16.11
C CYS A 112 -1.27 -2.70 -16.65
N ILE A 113 -2.26 -2.56 -15.78
CA ILE A 113 -3.66 -2.85 -16.11
C ILE A 113 -4.31 -1.60 -16.70
N PRO A 114 -4.93 -1.67 -17.89
CA PRO A 114 -5.69 -0.57 -18.44
C PRO A 114 -6.87 -0.21 -17.55
N THR A 115 -6.95 1.05 -17.14
CA THR A 115 -8.11 1.59 -16.41
C THR A 115 -8.61 2.86 -17.11
N THR A 116 -9.79 3.34 -16.74
CA THR A 116 -10.35 4.56 -17.34
C THR A 116 -9.41 5.75 -17.13
N GLY A 117 -8.77 6.21 -18.21
CA GLY A 117 -7.88 7.37 -18.24
C GLY A 117 -6.38 7.06 -18.15
N HIS A 118 -5.98 5.98 -17.48
CA HIS A 118 -4.57 5.63 -17.28
C HIS A 118 -4.36 4.11 -17.17
N ASN A 119 -3.18 3.63 -17.57
CA ASN A 119 -2.71 2.31 -17.20
C ASN A 119 -2.15 2.40 -15.78
N LEU A 120 -2.58 1.52 -14.88
CA LEU A 120 -2.12 1.54 -13.49
C LEU A 120 -1.27 0.31 -13.20
N CYS A 121 -0.18 0.53 -12.47
CA CYS A 121 0.70 -0.55 -12.03
C CYS A 121 0.09 -1.24 -10.80
N PHE A 122 -0.42 -2.44 -11.01
CA PHE A 122 -0.99 -3.29 -9.97
C PHE A 122 0.02 -4.38 -9.64
N CYS A 123 0.19 -4.66 -8.36
CA CYS A 123 1.14 -5.64 -7.86
C CYS A 123 0.37 -6.76 -7.15
N PHE A 124 0.51 -7.97 -7.67
CA PHE A 124 -0.09 -9.19 -7.13
C PHE A 124 0.94 -9.93 -6.30
N TYR A 125 0.59 -10.33 -5.08
CA TYR A 125 1.57 -10.92 -4.17
C TYR A 125 0.91 -11.81 -3.11
N ASN A 126 1.76 -12.58 -2.43
CA ASN A 126 1.39 -13.40 -1.29
C ASN A 126 1.88 -12.71 -0.02
N ALA A 127 1.00 -12.57 0.96
CA ALA A 127 1.31 -11.97 2.26
C ALA A 127 1.56 -13.04 3.32
#